data_AF-A0A3B0ZCV9-F1
#
_entry.id   AF-A0A3B0ZCV9-F1
#
_cell.length_a   1.000
_cell.length_b   1.000
_cell.length_c   1.000
_cell.angle_alpha   90.00
_cell.angle_beta   90.00
_cell.angle_gamma   90.00
#
_symmetry.space_group_name_H-M   'P 1'
#
loop_
_entity.id
_entity.type
_entity.pdbx_description
1 polymer ?
#
loop_
_entity_poly.entity_id
_entity_poly.type
_entity_poly.pdbx_seq_one_letter_code
_entity_poly.pdbx_strand_id
1 'polypeptide(L)'
;MHLILYVNDTRNTLYQVDRHSVQELGSYLTGQAGMHRLHDILVRQQQRPLSIMVDLIEEEFRHDTLPHTRGRDRVRMLERHGRKMFRGTPFRHSHVIGRNKDGRRDDRILFSALTNPDTLSPLLGLLEETG
;
A
#
# COMPACT_ATOMS: atom_id res chain seq x y z
N MET A 1 10.20 16.61 -5.47
CA MET A 1 11.08 15.52 -5.02
C MET A 1 10.32 14.76 -3.94
N HIS A 2 10.07 13.48 -4.16
CA HIS A 2 9.17 12.65 -3.35
C HIS A 2 9.96 11.56 -2.64
N LEU A 3 9.55 11.17 -1.44
CA LEU A 3 10.18 10.05 -0.73
C LEU A 3 9.33 8.80 -0.90
N ILE A 4 10.00 7.66 -1.13
CA ILE A 4 9.36 6.35 -1.13
C ILE A 4 10.05 5.48 -0.09
N LEU A 5 9.30 4.97 0.88
CA LEU A 5 9.75 3.93 1.79
C LEU A 5 9.30 2.58 1.24
N TYR A 6 10.24 1.78 0.77
CA TYR A 6 10.00 0.41 0.33
C TYR A 6 10.20 -0.55 1.51
N VAL A 7 9.18 -1.34 1.80
CA VAL A 7 9.08 -2.20 2.99
C VAL A 7 8.91 -3.65 2.54
N ASN A 8 9.77 -4.53 3.04
CA ASN A 8 9.59 -5.97 2.94
C ASN A 8 9.91 -6.67 4.27
N ASP A 9 9.81 -7.99 4.30
CA ASP A 9 9.97 -8.80 5.52
C ASP A 9 11.31 -8.60 6.24
N THR A 10 12.35 -8.16 5.52
CA THR A 10 13.71 -8.06 6.04
C THR A 10 14.19 -6.62 6.23
N ARG A 11 13.72 -5.70 5.39
CA ARG A 11 14.29 -4.36 5.25
C ARG A 11 13.24 -3.30 4.94
N ASN A 12 13.54 -2.11 5.45
CA ASN A 12 12.92 -0.84 5.12
C ASN A 12 13.97 0.01 4.38
N THR A 13 13.71 0.38 3.13
CA THR A 13 14.65 1.15 2.31
C THR A 13 14.02 2.46 1.88
N LEU A 14 14.66 3.56 2.24
CA LEU A 14 14.19 4.91 1.94
C LEU A 14 14.83 5.39 0.64
N TYR A 15 13.99 5.74 -0.33
CA TYR A 15 14.40 6.30 -1.61
C TYR A 15 13.94 7.75 -1.72
N GLN A 16 14.76 8.53 -2.40
CA GLN A 16 14.42 9.83 -2.93
C GLN A 16 14.19 9.69 -4.43
N VAL A 17 12.99 10.07 -4.86
CA VAL A 17 12.56 9.98 -6.25
C VAL A 17 12.32 11.37 -6.81
N ASP A 18 12.92 11.62 -7.97
CA ASP A 18 12.60 12.75 -8.83
C ASP A 18 12.11 12.25 -10.21
N ARG A 19 11.96 13.16 -11.18
CA ARG A 19 11.41 12.83 -12.50
C ARG A 19 12.30 11.89 -13.32
N HIS A 20 13.59 11.85 -13.04
CA HIS A 20 14.61 11.19 -13.85
C HIS A 20 15.55 10.30 -13.04
N SER A 21 15.49 10.33 -11.71
CA SER A 21 16.38 9.58 -10.84
C SER A 21 15.68 8.99 -9.63
N VAL A 22 16.25 7.87 -9.17
CA VAL A 22 15.93 7.22 -7.90
C VAL A 22 17.25 7.08 -7.15
N GLN A 23 17.33 7.68 -5.97
CA GLN A 23 18.49 7.60 -5.10
C GLN A 23 18.11 6.91 -3.79
N GLU A 24 18.85 5.88 -3.40
CA GLU A 24 18.74 5.31 -2.06
C GLU A 24 19.34 6.27 -1.03
N LEU A 25 18.54 6.63 -0.02
CA LEU A 25 18.98 7.43 1.13
C LEU A 25 19.44 6.54 2.30
N GLY A 26 18.94 5.31 2.36
CA GLY A 26 19.41 4.29 3.29
C GLY A 26 18.52 3.05 3.35
N SER A 27 19.11 1.93 3.79
CA SER A 27 18.44 0.64 3.98
C SER A 27 18.63 0.13 5.42
N TYR A 28 17.54 -0.26 6.06
CA TYR A 28 17.46 -0.57 7.49
C TYR A 28 16.78 -1.91 7.70
N LEU A 29 17.27 -2.75 8.63
CA LEU A 29 16.61 -4.02 8.97
C LEU A 29 15.27 -3.78 9.71
N THR A 30 14.35 -4.74 9.64
CA THR A 30 13.03 -4.66 10.32
C THR A 30 13.09 -4.81 11.84
N GLY A 31 14.21 -5.26 12.40
CA GLY A 31 14.42 -5.33 13.86
C GLY A 31 14.59 -3.96 14.53
N GLN A 32 14.50 -3.92 15.87
CA GLN A 32 14.54 -2.68 16.65
C GLN A 32 15.70 -1.74 16.30
N ALA A 33 16.92 -2.26 16.17
CA ALA A 33 18.08 -1.45 15.84
C ALA A 33 17.98 -0.79 14.44
N GLY A 34 17.33 -1.46 13.48
CA GLY A 34 17.07 -0.90 12.17
C GLY A 34 15.95 0.14 12.20
N MET A 35 14.88 -0.13 12.95
CA MET A 35 13.78 0.83 13.16
C MET A 35 14.26 2.12 13.84
N HIS A 36 15.17 2.04 14.81
CA HIS A 36 15.76 3.23 15.44
C HIS A 36 16.58 4.07 14.45
N ARG A 37 17.35 3.43 13.57
CA ARG A 37 18.08 4.15 12.52
C ARG A 37 17.15 4.74 11.46
N LEU A 38 16.04 4.06 11.16
CA LEU A 38 15.00 4.55 10.27
C LEU A 38 14.33 5.80 10.87
N HIS A 39 14.02 5.77 12.17
CA HIS A 39 13.52 6.94 12.90
C HIS A 39 14.43 8.15 12.69
N ASP A 40 15.73 7.99 12.97
CA ASP A 40 16.69 9.10 12.92
C ASP A 40 16.80 9.75 11.53
N ILE A 41 16.68 8.96 10.46
CA ILE A 41 16.67 9.51 9.11
C ILE A 41 15.34 10.19 8.79
N LEU A 42 14.20 9.62 9.21
CA LEU A 42 12.87 10.18 8.93
C LEU A 42 12.70 11.53 9.61
N VAL A 43 13.17 11.69 10.86
CA VAL A 43 13.23 12.98 11.56
C VAL A 43 13.99 14.03 10.74
N ARG A 44 15.10 13.66 10.11
CA ARG A 44 15.89 14.58 9.26
C ARG A 44 15.20 14.93 7.94
N GLN A 45 14.24 14.11 7.51
CA GLN A 45 13.49 14.27 6.27
C GLN A 45 12.07 14.83 6.49
N GLN A 46 11.78 15.33 7.69
CA GLN A 46 10.50 15.93 8.08
C GLN A 46 9.95 16.91 7.03
N GLN A 47 8.61 17.04 6.99
CA GLN A 47 7.87 17.93 6.07
C GLN A 47 7.87 17.53 4.59
N ARG A 48 8.42 16.36 4.24
CA ARG A 48 8.40 15.84 2.86
C ARG A 48 7.31 14.77 2.71
N PRO A 49 6.49 14.82 1.64
CA PRO A 49 5.53 13.75 1.37
C PRO A 49 6.25 12.41 1.18
N LEU A 50 5.87 11.43 1.99
CA LEU A 50 6.36 10.05 1.95
C LEU A 50 5.25 9.12 1.44
N SER A 51 5.55 8.29 0.46
CA SER A 51 4.73 7.14 0.11
C SER A 51 5.38 5.85 0.59
N ILE A 52 4.55 4.90 1.02
CA ILE A 52 5.00 3.58 1.43
C ILE A 52 4.67 2.61 0.30
N MET A 53 5.67 1.85 -0.11
CA MET A 53 5.51 0.72 -1.02
C MET A 53 5.77 -0.54 -0.21
N VAL A 54 4.82 -1.46 -0.24
CA VAL A 54 4.83 -2.66 0.59
C VAL A 54 5.00 -3.87 -0.32
N ASP A 55 5.92 -4.76 0.06
CA ASP A 55 6.18 -6.05 -0.57
C ASP A 55 6.30 -7.08 0.55
N LEU A 56 5.14 -7.52 1.03
CA LEU A 56 4.99 -8.37 2.20
C LEU A 56 4.20 -9.62 1.80
N ILE A 57 4.49 -10.74 2.45
CA ILE A 57 3.74 -11.99 2.21
C ILE A 57 2.26 -11.85 2.60
N GLU A 58 1.95 -10.92 3.49
CA GLU A 58 0.59 -10.56 3.90
C GLU A 58 -0.24 -9.88 2.79
N GLU A 59 0.39 -9.45 1.69
CA GLU A 59 -0.32 -8.87 0.55
C GLU A 59 -1.06 -9.96 -0.24
N GLU A 60 -2.39 -9.91 -0.22
CA GLU A 60 -3.25 -10.85 -0.93
C GLU A 60 -3.93 -10.17 -2.11
N PHE A 61 -4.00 -10.89 -3.24
CA PHE A 61 -4.65 -10.47 -4.47
C PHE A 61 -5.81 -11.41 -4.81
N ARG A 62 -6.95 -10.83 -5.22
CA ARG A 62 -8.11 -11.59 -5.67
C ARG A 62 -8.73 -10.96 -6.91
N HIS A 63 -9.13 -11.82 -7.84
CA HIS A 63 -9.88 -11.41 -9.02
C HIS A 63 -11.37 -11.67 -8.81
N ASP A 64 -12.20 -10.72 -9.21
CA ASP A 64 -13.65 -10.92 -9.27
C ASP A 64 -14.28 -10.14 -10.43
N THR A 65 -15.52 -10.50 -10.75
CA THR A 65 -16.32 -9.87 -11.80
C THR A 65 -17.58 -9.27 -11.17
N LEU A 66 -17.77 -7.96 -11.32
CA LEU A 66 -18.92 -7.24 -10.75
C LEU A 66 -19.72 -6.49 -11.83
N PRO A 67 -21.02 -6.24 -11.59
CA PRO A 67 -21.83 -5.41 -12.48
C PRO A 67 -21.14 -4.12 -12.88
N HIS A 68 -21.18 -3.76 -14.16
CA HIS A 68 -20.65 -2.47 -14.60
C HIS A 68 -21.47 -1.32 -14.00
N THR A 69 -20.82 -0.51 -13.16
CA THR A 69 -21.40 0.66 -12.49
C THR A 69 -20.45 1.85 -12.64
N ARG A 70 -20.94 3.08 -12.36
CA ARG A 70 -20.16 4.31 -12.52
C ARG A 70 -20.29 5.21 -11.30
N GLY A 71 -19.38 6.19 -11.21
CA GLY A 71 -19.40 7.22 -10.17
C GLY A 71 -19.42 6.63 -8.76
N ARG A 72 -20.26 7.22 -7.89
CA ARG A 72 -20.35 6.86 -6.47
C ARG A 72 -20.86 5.44 -6.23
N ASP A 73 -21.73 4.92 -7.12
CA ASP A 73 -22.25 3.56 -6.97
C ASP A 73 -21.17 2.51 -7.18
N ARG A 74 -20.27 2.75 -8.13
CA ARG A 74 -19.09 1.90 -8.34
C ARG A 74 -18.19 1.89 -7.11
N VAL A 75 -17.89 3.08 -6.57
CA VAL A 75 -17.04 3.20 -5.37
C VAL A 75 -17.66 2.43 -4.20
N ARG A 76 -18.95 2.65 -3.90
CA ARG A 76 -19.66 1.97 -2.81
C ARG A 76 -19.74 0.45 -3.01
N MET A 77 -19.98 -0.01 -4.24
CA MET A 77 -20.02 -1.43 -4.57
C MET A 77 -18.65 -2.08 -4.35
N LEU A 78 -17.58 -1.48 -4.86
CA LEU A 78 -16.21 -1.98 -4.72
C LEU A 78 -15.78 -2.00 -3.25
N GLU A 79 -16.03 -0.94 -2.49
CA GLU A 79 -15.74 -0.89 -1.07
C GLU A 79 -16.48 -1.97 -0.28
N ARG A 80 -17.79 -2.13 -0.51
CA ARG A 80 -18.59 -3.15 0.18
C ARG A 80 -18.09 -4.55 -0.17
N HIS A 81 -17.77 -4.79 -1.44
CA HIS A 81 -17.27 -6.08 -1.90
C HIS A 81 -15.90 -6.39 -1.31
N GLY A 82 -14.98 -5.43 -1.36
CA GLY A 82 -13.66 -5.52 -0.75
C GLY A 82 -13.71 -5.75 0.76
N ARG A 83 -14.61 -5.07 1.50
CA ARG A 83 -14.83 -5.31 2.94
C ARG A 83 -15.32 -6.72 3.24
N LYS A 84 -16.19 -7.28 2.39
CA LYS A 84 -16.67 -8.67 2.53
C LYS A 84 -15.54 -9.67 2.29
N MET A 85 -14.69 -9.39 1.31
CA MET A 85 -13.60 -10.24 0.85
C MET A 85 -12.40 -10.24 1.82
N PHE A 86 -11.98 -9.06 2.27
CA PHE A 86 -10.86 -8.86 3.19
C PHE A 86 -11.36 -8.20 4.48
N ARG A 87 -11.72 -9.06 5.44
CA ARG A 87 -12.18 -8.64 6.77
C ARG A 87 -10.99 -8.25 7.64
N GLY A 88 -11.19 -7.35 8.60
CA GLY A 88 -10.21 -7.05 9.64
C GLY A 88 -9.06 -6.11 9.25
N THR A 89 -8.82 -5.86 7.96
CA THR A 89 -7.78 -4.91 7.53
C THR A 89 -8.38 -3.57 7.09
N PRO A 90 -7.77 -2.41 7.36
CA PRO A 90 -8.15 -1.16 6.71
C PRO A 90 -7.52 -1.02 5.31
N PHE A 91 -6.43 -1.73 5.02
CA PHE A 91 -5.64 -1.60 3.81
C PHE A 91 -6.20 -2.49 2.71
N ARG A 92 -7.07 -1.90 1.88
CA ARG A 92 -7.65 -2.55 0.70
C ARG A 92 -7.59 -1.61 -0.49
N HIS A 93 -7.40 -2.19 -1.66
CA HIS A 93 -7.48 -1.50 -2.92
C HIS A 93 -8.27 -2.33 -3.94
N SER A 94 -8.80 -1.66 -4.95
CA SER A 94 -9.51 -2.31 -6.05
C SER A 94 -9.26 -1.55 -7.34
N HIS A 95 -8.90 -2.29 -8.39
CA HIS A 95 -8.59 -1.75 -9.71
C HIS A 95 -9.36 -2.51 -10.78
N VAL A 96 -10.07 -1.80 -11.66
CA VAL A 96 -10.73 -2.45 -12.81
C VAL A 96 -9.68 -2.72 -13.88
N ILE A 97 -9.41 -4.00 -14.12
CA ILE A 97 -8.43 -4.52 -15.08
C ILE A 97 -9.06 -4.87 -16.44
N GLY A 98 -10.35 -4.59 -16.62
CA GLY A 98 -11.01 -4.66 -17.91
C GLY A 98 -12.47 -5.04 -17.78
N ARG A 99 -13.03 -5.55 -18.88
CA ARG A 99 -14.46 -5.81 -18.98
C ARG A 99 -14.70 -7.09 -19.78
N ASN A 100 -15.68 -7.88 -19.36
CA ASN A 100 -16.08 -9.06 -20.12
C ASN A 100 -16.63 -8.62 -21.48
N LYS A 101 -16.29 -9.41 -22.51
CA LYS A 101 -16.69 -9.14 -23.90
C LYS A 101 -18.13 -9.57 -24.15
N ASP A 102 -18.59 -10.61 -23.47
CA ASP A 102 -19.88 -11.25 -23.68
C ASP A 102 -20.81 -11.10 -22.46
N GLY A 103 -22.08 -11.44 -22.66
CA GLY A 103 -23.11 -11.37 -21.62
C GLY A 103 -23.39 -9.94 -21.14
N ARG A 104 -23.57 -9.75 -19.82
CA ARG A 104 -23.83 -8.43 -19.22
C ARG A 104 -22.66 -7.46 -19.32
N ARG A 105 -21.48 -7.92 -19.77
CA ARG A 105 -20.24 -7.14 -19.89
C ARG A 105 -19.84 -6.53 -18.54
N ASP A 106 -19.68 -7.39 -17.56
CA ASP A 106 -19.27 -7.02 -16.20
C ASP A 106 -17.81 -6.57 -16.16
N ASP A 107 -17.50 -5.75 -15.15
CA ASP A 107 -16.14 -5.26 -14.91
C ASP A 107 -15.32 -6.37 -14.23
N ARG A 108 -14.13 -6.64 -14.77
CA ARG A 108 -13.12 -7.50 -14.14
C ARG A 108 -12.28 -6.64 -13.21
N ILE A 109 -12.21 -7.03 -11.94
CA ILE A 109 -11.57 -6.24 -10.90
C ILE A 109 -10.47 -7.07 -10.25
N LEU A 110 -9.31 -6.46 -10.08
CA LEU A 110 -8.26 -6.91 -9.17
C LEU A 110 -8.48 -6.21 -7.84
N PHE A 111 -8.73 -6.97 -6.79
CA PHE A 111 -8.66 -6.49 -5.42
C PHE A 111 -7.31 -6.87 -4.82
N SER A 112 -6.75 -5.97 -4.02
CA SER A 112 -5.59 -6.25 -3.18
C SER A 112 -5.84 -5.79 -1.75
N ALA A 113 -5.18 -6.44 -0.80
CA ALA A 113 -5.25 -6.05 0.61
C ALA A 113 -4.04 -6.55 1.38
N LEU A 114 -3.70 -5.85 2.47
CA LEU A 114 -2.77 -6.38 3.47
C LEU A 114 -3.57 -7.12 4.53
N THR A 115 -3.51 -8.44 4.52
CA THR A 115 -4.39 -9.31 5.32
C THR A 115 -4.11 -9.24 6.82
N ASN A 116 -2.85 -8.98 7.20
CA ASN A 116 -2.45 -8.71 8.56
C ASN A 116 -1.90 -7.27 8.67
N PRO A 117 -2.73 -6.29 9.07
CA PRO A 117 -2.30 -4.89 9.18
C PRO A 117 -1.29 -4.67 10.31
N ASP A 118 -1.23 -5.56 11.31
CA ASP A 118 -0.38 -5.39 12.49
C ASP A 118 1.11 -5.45 12.15
N THR A 119 1.47 -6.10 11.03
CA THR A 119 2.84 -6.12 10.49
C THR A 119 3.34 -4.70 10.18
N LEU A 120 2.45 -3.77 9.80
CA LEU A 120 2.80 -2.39 9.53
C LEU A 120 2.70 -1.47 10.76
N SER A 121 2.05 -1.89 11.84
CA SER A 121 1.80 -1.03 13.01
C SER A 121 3.06 -0.37 13.59
N PRO A 122 4.21 -1.07 13.75
CA PRO A 122 5.44 -0.43 14.24
C PRO A 122 5.95 0.67 13.30
N LEU A 123 5.79 0.48 11.99
CA LEU A 123 6.21 1.46 11.01
C LEU A 123 5.24 2.64 10.94
N LEU A 124 3.93 2.40 11.03
CA LEU A 124 2.94 3.46 11.04
C LEU A 124 3.07 4.34 12.28
N GLY A 125 3.26 3.74 13.46
CA GLY A 125 3.55 4.50 14.69
C GLY A 125 4.82 5.35 14.55
N LEU A 126 5.86 4.80 13.94
CA LEU A 126 7.09 5.56 13.66
C LEU A 126 6.84 6.77 12.75
N LEU A 127 5.98 6.63 11.74
CA LEU A 127 5.65 7.71 10.82
C LEU A 127 4.79 8.80 11.47
N GLU A 128 3.88 8.42 12.37
CA GLU A 128 3.11 9.37 13.18
C GLU A 128 3.99 10.17 14.15
N GLU A 129 5.07 9.57 14.68
CA GLU A 129 6.03 10.25 15.55
C GLU A 129 6.97 11.21 14.79
N THR A 130 7.29 10.87 13.54
CA THR A 130 8.30 11.57 12.73
C THR A 130 7.73 12.57 11.74
N GLY A 131 6.41 12.71 11.62
CA GLY A 131 5.72 13.57 10.64
C GLY A 131 4.45 14.22 11.14
#